data_AF-A0A4S8LMA2-F1
#
_entry.id   AF-A0A4S8LMA2-F1
#
_cell.length_a   1.000
_cell.length_b   1.000
_cell.length_c   1.000
_cell.angle_alpha   90.00
_cell.angle_beta   90.00
_cell.angle_gamma   90.00
#
_symmetry.space_group_name_H-M   'P 1'
#
loop_
_entity.id
_entity.type
_entity.pdbx_description
1 polymer ?
#
loop_
_entity_poly.entity_id
_entity_poly.type
_entity_poly.pdbx_seq_one_letter_code
_entity_poly.pdbx_strand_id
1 'polypeptide(L)'
;MLSFKSLSFCATLGALITSAYAETHTITFVNDCGRGTPTLVQGSNILSTGGNFVTNGPLINAVAYLQTGNCGLNGEGCETVEITLQNGGSTVDISSRSVTTFIGFRYFNGCDGVGSSSPGQAVTCPADNVGLHVTFCD
;
A
#
# COMPACT_ATOMS: atom_id res chain seq x y z
N MET A 1 18.85 -51.98 51.65
CA MET A 1 19.48 -50.98 50.77
C MET A 1 19.44 -51.49 49.35
N LEU A 2 18.61 -50.88 48.49
CA LEU A 2 18.84 -50.77 47.04
C LEU A 2 17.88 -49.71 46.52
N SER A 3 18.50 -48.56 46.24
CA SER A 3 17.92 -47.31 45.77
C SER A 3 17.72 -47.38 44.26
N PHE A 4 16.52 -47.06 43.76
CA PHE A 4 16.30 -46.70 42.36
C PHE A 4 15.58 -45.35 42.28
N LYS A 5 16.26 -44.41 41.60
CA LYS A 5 15.95 -42.99 41.45
C LYS A 5 14.76 -42.75 40.52
N SER A 6 13.99 -41.71 40.83
CA SER A 6 12.94 -41.09 40.01
C SER A 6 13.34 -40.83 38.56
N LEU A 7 12.38 -40.93 37.63
CA LEU A 7 12.26 -39.98 36.52
C LEU A 7 10.78 -39.83 36.13
N SER A 8 10.16 -38.76 36.62
CA SER A 8 8.84 -38.30 36.21
C SER A 8 8.97 -37.70 34.81
N PHE A 9 8.35 -38.33 33.81
CA PHE A 9 8.39 -37.90 32.41
C PHE A 9 7.27 -36.88 32.18
N CYS A 10 7.50 -35.62 32.56
CA CYS A 10 6.60 -34.53 32.20
C CYS A 10 6.94 -34.09 30.76
N ALA A 11 6.23 -34.64 29.78
CA ALA A 11 6.37 -34.21 28.38
C ALA A 11 5.77 -32.80 28.23
N THR A 12 6.61 -31.78 28.24
CA THR A 12 6.22 -30.41 27.88
C THR A 12 6.00 -30.33 26.37
N LEU A 13 4.74 -30.24 25.95
CA LEU A 13 4.37 -29.96 24.58
C LEU A 13 4.67 -28.47 24.30
N GLY A 14 5.84 -28.18 23.74
CA GLY A 14 6.19 -26.84 23.27
C GLY A 14 5.46 -26.53 21.98
N ALA A 15 4.39 -25.73 22.04
CA ALA A 15 3.74 -25.21 20.84
C ALA A 15 4.67 -24.19 20.17
N LEU A 16 5.20 -24.53 19.00
CA LEU A 16 5.83 -23.58 18.09
C LEU A 16 4.74 -22.68 17.52
N ILE A 17 4.64 -21.46 18.07
CA ILE A 17 3.81 -20.41 17.48
C ILE A 17 4.60 -19.87 16.28
N THR A 18 4.40 -20.44 15.10
CA THR A 18 4.89 -19.82 13.86
C THR A 18 4.04 -18.57 13.63
N SER A 19 4.57 -17.39 13.94
CA SER A 19 3.95 -16.13 13.57
C SER A 19 4.00 -16.02 12.04
N ALA A 20 2.88 -16.28 11.36
CA ALA A 20 2.73 -15.87 9.98
C ALA A 20 2.75 -14.34 9.96
N TYR A 21 3.80 -13.73 9.39
CA TYR A 21 3.77 -12.31 9.07
C TYR A 21 2.75 -12.14 7.94
N ALA A 22 1.55 -11.70 8.29
CA ALA A 22 0.53 -11.37 7.31
C ALA A 22 0.97 -10.09 6.57
N GLU A 23 1.03 -10.15 5.25
CA GLU A 23 1.29 -8.99 4.40
C GLU A 23 0.18 -7.96 4.58
N THR A 24 0.55 -6.72 4.87
CA THR A 24 -0.40 -5.62 5.07
C THR A 24 0.15 -4.32 4.51
N HIS A 25 -0.68 -3.58 3.77
CA HIS A 25 -0.31 -2.28 3.22
C HIS A 25 -1.36 -1.24 3.54
N THR A 26 -0.92 -0.01 3.76
CA THR A 26 -1.81 1.14 4.05
C THR A 26 -1.60 2.23 3.01
N ILE A 27 -2.69 2.69 2.41
CA ILE A 27 -2.70 3.88 1.55
C ILE A 27 -3.45 4.99 2.27
N THR A 28 -2.88 6.18 2.24
CA THR A 28 -3.50 7.39 2.78
C THR A 28 -3.51 8.49 1.72
N PHE A 29 -4.45 9.41 1.84
CA PHE A 29 -4.67 10.47 0.86
C PHE A 29 -4.61 11.84 1.54
N VAL A 30 -3.94 12.78 0.90
CA VAL A 30 -3.97 14.21 1.25
C VAL A 30 -4.48 14.97 0.03
N ASN A 31 -5.57 15.72 0.19
CA ASN A 31 -6.15 16.52 -0.89
C ASN A 31 -6.04 18.01 -0.56
N ASP A 32 -4.98 18.64 -1.03
CA ASP A 32 -4.71 20.07 -0.82
C ASP A 32 -5.39 20.95 -1.88
N CYS A 33 -6.13 20.36 -2.81
CA CYS A 33 -6.83 21.09 -3.87
C CYS A 33 -8.08 21.85 -3.37
N GLY A 34 -8.59 21.51 -2.18
CA GLY A 34 -9.86 22.05 -1.65
C GLY A 34 -11.12 21.62 -2.42
N ARG A 35 -10.97 20.69 -3.37
CA ARG A 35 -12.05 20.12 -4.21
C ARG A 35 -11.68 18.73 -4.70
N GLY A 36 -12.65 18.04 -5.30
CA GLY A 36 -12.46 16.68 -5.80
C GLY A 36 -12.39 15.65 -4.66
N THR A 37 -12.41 14.38 -5.03
CA THR A 37 -12.38 13.25 -4.09
C THR A 37 -11.25 12.30 -4.49
N PRO A 38 -10.26 12.04 -3.61
CA PRO A 38 -9.31 10.97 -3.85
C PRO A 38 -10.05 9.66 -4.03
N THR A 39 -9.75 8.94 -5.11
CA THR A 39 -10.38 7.68 -5.44
C THR A 39 -9.31 6.65 -5.68
N LEU A 40 -9.46 5.49 -5.04
CA LEU A 40 -8.62 4.31 -5.25
C LEU A 40 -9.45 3.22 -5.93
N VAL A 41 -8.94 2.67 -7.02
CA VAL A 41 -9.62 1.64 -7.81
C VAL A 41 -8.67 0.48 -8.10
N GLN A 42 -9.20 -0.75 -8.11
CA GLN A 42 -8.50 -1.93 -8.59
C GLN A 42 -9.46 -2.78 -9.42
N GLY A 43 -9.10 -3.03 -10.69
CA GLY A 43 -9.90 -3.89 -11.57
C GLY A 43 -11.37 -3.49 -11.67
N SER A 44 -11.66 -2.19 -11.83
CA SER A 44 -13.02 -1.59 -11.83
C SER A 44 -13.75 -1.58 -10.47
N ASN A 45 -13.15 -2.07 -9.38
CA ASN A 45 -13.72 -1.95 -8.05
C ASN A 45 -13.18 -0.70 -7.35
N ILE A 46 -14.08 0.18 -6.90
CA ILE A 46 -13.70 1.31 -6.06
C ILE A 46 -13.39 0.77 -4.66
N LEU A 47 -12.14 0.93 -4.24
CA LEU A 47 -11.63 0.49 -2.94
C LEU A 47 -11.72 1.59 -1.88
N SER A 48 -11.57 2.85 -2.28
CA SER A 48 -11.70 4.02 -1.40
C SER A 48 -12.16 5.26 -2.16
N THR A 49 -12.87 6.15 -1.45
CA THR A 49 -13.33 7.47 -1.89
C THR A 49 -12.89 8.56 -0.91
N GLY A 50 -11.60 8.54 -0.55
CA GLY A 50 -10.94 9.58 0.26
C GLY A 50 -10.47 9.11 1.64
N GLY A 51 -10.95 7.96 2.11
CA GLY A 51 -10.49 7.36 3.35
C GLY A 51 -9.18 6.60 3.20
N ASN A 52 -8.49 6.40 4.32
CA ASN A 52 -7.36 5.46 4.37
C ASN A 52 -7.84 4.07 3.94
N PHE A 53 -7.03 3.40 3.14
CA PHE A 53 -7.30 2.04 2.68
C PHE A 53 -6.24 1.10 3.25
N VAL A 54 -6.67 -0.02 3.82
CA VAL A 54 -5.80 -1.07 4.33
C VAL A 54 -6.14 -2.37 3.62
N THR A 55 -5.12 -3.07 3.13
CA THR A 55 -5.26 -4.41 2.56
C THR A 55 -4.47 -5.42 3.39
N ASN A 56 -5.03 -6.62 3.55
CA ASN A 56 -4.37 -7.78 4.17
C ASN A 56 -3.92 -8.73 3.05
N GLY A 57 -2.85 -8.34 2.36
CA GLY A 57 -2.32 -8.99 1.17
C GLY A 57 -1.84 -7.97 0.14
N PRO A 58 -1.27 -8.43 -0.98
CA PRO A 58 -0.71 -7.56 -1.98
C PRO A 58 -1.80 -6.74 -2.68
N LEU A 59 -1.49 -5.48 -2.99
CA LEU A 59 -2.32 -4.61 -3.82
C LEU A 59 -1.67 -4.46 -5.19
N ILE A 60 -2.18 -5.20 -6.18
CA ILE A 60 -1.57 -5.25 -7.51
C ILE A 60 -2.38 -4.41 -8.50
N ASN A 61 -1.69 -3.59 -9.31
CA ASN A 61 -2.28 -2.79 -10.39
C ASN A 61 -3.47 -1.91 -9.94
N ALA A 62 -3.37 -1.31 -8.76
CA ALA A 62 -4.35 -0.33 -8.31
C ALA A 62 -4.02 1.05 -8.89
N VAL A 63 -5.03 1.91 -8.96
CA VAL A 63 -4.90 3.27 -9.48
C VAL A 63 -5.51 4.24 -8.48
N ALA A 64 -4.74 5.26 -8.09
CA ALA A 64 -5.22 6.41 -7.33
C ALA A 64 -5.29 7.67 -8.20
N TYR A 65 -6.36 8.43 -8.08
CA TYR A 65 -6.57 9.68 -8.82
C TYR A 65 -7.53 10.62 -8.08
N LEU A 66 -7.55 11.90 -8.46
CA LEU A 66 -8.50 12.87 -7.91
C LEU A 66 -9.74 12.93 -8.79
N GLN A 67 -10.85 12.36 -8.33
CA GLN A 67 -12.12 12.45 -9.05
C GLN A 67 -12.69 13.86 -8.94
N THR A 68 -12.81 14.54 -10.08
CA THR A 68 -13.36 15.90 -10.20
C THR A 68 -14.67 15.97 -11.00
N GLY A 69 -15.16 14.82 -11.47
CA GLY A 69 -16.33 14.65 -12.33
C GLY A 69 -15.98 14.24 -13.77
N ASN A 70 -14.72 14.43 -14.19
CA ASN A 70 -14.28 14.22 -15.57
C ASN A 70 -13.39 12.98 -15.76
N CYS A 71 -12.96 12.34 -14.67
CA CYS A 71 -12.12 11.16 -14.75
C CYS A 71 -12.98 9.92 -14.99
N GLY A 72 -12.56 9.04 -15.89
CA GLY A 72 -13.10 7.69 -16.00
C GLY A 72 -12.88 6.86 -14.73
N LEU A 73 -13.45 5.65 -14.72
CA LEU A 73 -13.41 4.77 -13.55
C LEU A 73 -11.98 4.37 -13.17
N ASN A 74 -11.08 4.21 -14.13
CA ASN A 74 -9.68 3.89 -13.88
C ASN A 74 -8.78 5.13 -14.03
N GLY A 75 -9.35 6.32 -13.81
CA GLY A 75 -8.64 7.59 -13.94
C GLY A 75 -8.42 8.04 -15.39
N GLU A 76 -9.15 7.49 -16.36
CA GLU A 76 -9.03 7.90 -17.76
C GLU A 76 -9.30 9.42 -17.90
N GLY A 77 -8.42 10.13 -18.60
CA GLY A 77 -8.51 11.58 -18.76
C GLY A 77 -7.96 12.39 -17.57
N CYS A 78 -7.37 11.74 -16.57
CA CYS A 78 -6.77 12.37 -15.39
C CYS A 78 -5.34 11.88 -15.16
N GLU A 79 -4.61 12.62 -14.32
CA GLU A 79 -3.32 12.15 -13.79
C GLU A 79 -3.56 11.08 -12.73
N THR A 80 -2.72 10.04 -12.75
CA THR A 80 -2.93 8.82 -11.96
C THR A 80 -1.64 8.38 -11.30
N VAL A 81 -1.74 7.83 -10.09
CA VAL A 81 -0.68 7.05 -9.44
C VAL A 81 -1.02 5.58 -9.64
N GLU A 82 -0.17 4.86 -10.36
CA GLU A 82 -0.26 3.41 -10.60
C GLU A 82 0.50 2.67 -9.51
N ILE A 83 -0.17 1.76 -8.81
CA ILE A 83 0.26 1.23 -7.51
C ILE A 83 0.35 -0.29 -7.57
N THR A 84 1.52 -0.81 -7.23
CA THR A 84 1.74 -2.20 -6.84
C THR A 84 2.43 -2.23 -5.48
N LEU A 85 1.72 -2.63 -4.43
CA LEU A 85 2.28 -2.85 -3.10
C LEU A 85 2.34 -4.35 -2.84
N GLN A 86 3.56 -4.85 -2.71
CA GLN A 86 3.85 -6.24 -2.42
C GLN A 86 5.13 -6.34 -1.60
N ASN A 87 5.16 -7.27 -0.64
CA ASN A 87 6.35 -7.61 0.11
C ASN A 87 7.51 -8.01 -0.82
N GLY A 88 8.73 -7.57 -0.47
CA GLY A 88 9.94 -7.79 -1.25
C GLY A 88 10.08 -6.95 -2.53
N GLY A 89 9.10 -6.11 -2.90
CA GLY A 89 9.21 -5.32 -4.13
C GLY A 89 7.97 -4.53 -4.52
N SER A 90 7.62 -3.50 -3.75
CA SER A 90 6.59 -2.55 -4.12
C SER A 90 7.08 -1.59 -5.21
N THR A 91 6.22 -1.24 -6.16
CA THR A 91 6.51 -0.31 -7.26
C THR A 91 5.34 0.64 -7.47
N VAL A 92 5.64 1.93 -7.57
CA VAL A 92 4.65 2.97 -7.79
C VAL A 92 5.16 3.93 -8.87
N ASP A 93 4.32 4.29 -9.82
CA ASP A 93 4.62 5.24 -10.89
C ASP A 93 3.51 6.29 -11.02
N ILE A 94 3.83 7.44 -11.59
CA ILE A 94 2.84 8.44 -11.99
C ILE A 94 2.66 8.36 -13.50
N SER A 95 1.43 8.08 -13.90
CA SER A 95 1.00 8.10 -15.30
C SER A 95 0.32 9.43 -15.61
N SER A 96 1.00 10.29 -16.37
CA SER A 96 0.42 11.54 -16.85
C SER A 96 -0.37 11.30 -18.13
N ARG A 97 -1.70 11.28 -18.00
CA ARG A 97 -2.62 11.22 -19.14
C ARG A 97 -3.33 12.56 -19.41
N SER A 98 -3.24 13.50 -18.46
CA SER A 98 -3.81 14.86 -18.53
C SER A 98 -3.28 15.70 -17.37
N VAL A 99 -2.65 16.85 -17.66
CA VAL A 99 -1.97 17.68 -16.64
C VAL A 99 -2.96 18.65 -15.97
N THR A 100 -3.97 18.11 -15.29
CA THR A 100 -5.02 18.93 -14.65
C THR A 100 -4.81 19.10 -13.15
N THR A 101 -4.04 18.22 -12.50
CA THR A 101 -3.80 18.22 -11.05
C THR A 101 -2.44 17.61 -10.77
N PHE A 102 -1.54 18.36 -10.11
CA PHE A 102 -0.27 17.80 -9.65
C PHE A 102 -0.53 16.71 -8.61
N ILE A 103 0.12 15.56 -8.76
CA ILE A 103 0.00 14.41 -7.87
C ILE A 103 1.39 13.94 -7.47
N GLY A 104 1.53 13.56 -6.20
CA GLY A 104 2.75 13.00 -5.66
C GLY A 104 2.46 11.78 -4.81
N PHE A 105 3.48 10.96 -4.62
CA PHE A 105 3.43 9.87 -3.65
C PHE A 105 4.74 9.76 -2.88
N ARG A 106 4.67 9.22 -1.67
CA ARG A 106 5.82 8.89 -0.83
C ARG A 106 5.55 7.58 -0.08
N TYR A 107 6.52 6.68 -0.04
CA TYR A 107 6.45 5.51 0.82
C TYR A 107 6.59 5.90 2.30
N PHE A 108 5.99 5.09 3.16
CA PHE A 108 6.19 5.11 4.60
C PHE A 108 6.15 3.68 5.17
N ASN A 109 6.52 3.49 6.43
CA ASN A 109 6.65 2.15 7.05
C ASN A 109 7.60 1.24 6.23
N GLY A 110 8.64 1.85 5.67
CA GLY A 110 9.56 1.24 4.70
C GLY A 110 9.86 2.20 3.55
N CYS A 111 11.15 2.42 3.27
CA CYS A 111 11.62 3.43 2.31
C CYS A 111 11.04 4.84 2.55
N ASP A 112 10.94 5.23 3.82
CA ASP A 112 10.25 6.45 4.23
C ASP A 112 10.74 7.69 3.47
N GLY A 113 9.79 8.44 2.89
CA GLY A 113 10.08 9.67 2.13
C GLY A 113 10.59 9.45 0.70
N VAL A 114 10.80 8.20 0.28
CA VAL A 114 11.11 7.88 -1.12
C VAL A 114 9.82 7.94 -1.94
N GLY A 115 9.85 8.60 -3.09
CA GLY A 115 8.71 8.66 -4.01
C GLY A 115 8.95 9.67 -5.14
N SER A 116 7.89 10.02 -5.86
CA SER A 116 7.94 10.95 -6.99
C SER A 116 6.75 11.91 -6.99
N SER A 117 6.93 13.06 -7.61
CA SER A 117 5.87 14.00 -8.01
C SER A 117 5.95 14.32 -9.51
N SER A 118 6.71 13.53 -10.26
CA SER A 118 6.86 13.64 -11.70
C SER A 118 6.54 12.31 -12.39
N PRO A 119 5.85 12.35 -13.54
CA PRO A 119 5.49 11.15 -14.29
C PRO A 119 6.67 10.46 -14.97
N GLY A 120 6.49 9.18 -15.28
CA GLY A 120 7.36 8.43 -16.19
C GLY A 120 8.59 7.80 -15.55
N GLN A 121 8.64 7.73 -14.22
CA GLN A 121 9.67 7.00 -13.51
C GLN A 121 9.06 6.24 -12.33
N ALA A 122 8.94 4.93 -12.51
CA ALA A 122 8.56 4.02 -11.44
C ALA A 122 9.59 4.04 -10.31
N VAL A 123 9.10 4.15 -9.08
CA VAL A 123 9.90 4.15 -7.85
C VAL A 123 9.62 2.86 -7.08
N THR A 124 10.68 2.10 -6.84
CA THR A 124 10.61 0.79 -6.17
C THR A 124 11.03 0.87 -4.71
N CYS A 125 10.35 0.12 -3.84
CA CYS A 125 10.75 -0.13 -2.47
C CYS A 125 10.77 -1.64 -2.17
N PRO A 126 11.89 -2.22 -1.74
CA PRO A 126 12.00 -3.65 -1.45
C PRO A 126 11.52 -4.05 -0.03
N ALA A 127 11.12 -3.08 0.80
CA ALA A 127 10.69 -3.37 2.17
C ALA A 127 9.31 -4.04 2.20
N ASP A 128 9.08 -4.82 3.25
CA ASP A 128 7.79 -5.46 3.50
C ASP A 128 6.83 -4.50 4.20
N ASN A 129 5.54 -4.69 3.96
CA ASN A 129 4.43 -4.01 4.63
C ASN A 129 4.48 -2.48 4.52
N VAL A 130 5.03 -1.97 3.42
CA VAL A 130 5.11 -0.53 3.18
C VAL A 130 3.72 0.08 3.05
N GLY A 131 3.61 1.32 3.47
CA GLY A 131 2.50 2.20 3.19
C GLY A 131 2.83 3.20 2.09
N LEU A 132 1.79 3.85 1.58
CA LEU A 132 1.88 4.89 0.56
C LEU A 132 1.06 6.12 0.99
N HIS A 133 1.70 7.26 1.08
CA HIS A 133 1.04 8.56 1.12
C HIS A 133 0.87 9.06 -0.31
N VAL A 134 -0.35 9.40 -0.72
CA VAL A 134 -0.65 10.04 -2.00
C VAL A 134 -1.15 11.46 -1.72
N THR A 135 -0.51 12.45 -2.34
CA THR A 135 -0.84 13.88 -2.19
C THR A 135 -1.34 14.41 -3.52
N PHE A 136 -2.44 15.17 -3.48
CA PHE A 136 -2.98 15.88 -4.64
C PHE A 136 -2.84 17.39 -4.42
N CYS A 137 -2.48 18.09 -5.49
CA CYS A 137 -2.08 19.50 -5.49
C CYS A 137 -0.83 19.79 -4.64
N ASP A 138 0.18 18.92 -4.74
CA ASP A 138 1.56 19.14 -4.25
C ASP A 138 2.32 20.14 -5.13
#